data_AF-A0AA86QRK6-F1
#
_entry.id   AF-A0AA86QRK6-F1
#
_cell.length_a   1.000
_cell.length_b   1.000
_cell.length_c   1.000
_cell.angle_alpha   90.00
_cell.angle_beta   90.00
_cell.angle_gamma   90.00
#
_symmetry.space_group_name_H-M   'P 1'
#
loop_
_entity.id
_entity.type
_entity.pdbx_description
1 polymer ?
#
loop_
_entity_poly.entity_id
_entity_poly.type
_entity_poly.pdbx_seq_one_letter_code
_entity_poly.pdbx_strand_id
1 'polypeptide(L)'
;MNKELSQSDYDEESNYSESIQEELIEEYRDIVDYPNYEVSNLGQVRNKSTGRILKPYEDKDGYLTVGLYLNKIKKTCKIHRLVAQAFLENPNNYNEIDHINGSPSNNNVQNLRWTSPRDNCKNRNGNNFGNQFIFIDQLPEDAVEVYYYSNHYFEGYYWSETLNQLYFNNGVRIREVIPQIQNEYYYCNCRNKQNDNVKISMLKLQKGLFNNQ
;
A
#
# COMPACT_ATOMS: atom_id res chain seq x y z
N MET A 1 18.51 -5.30 35.26
CA MET A 1 19.08 -3.97 35.56
C MET A 1 18.34 -3.00 34.67
N ASN A 2 17.30 -2.36 35.21
CA ASN A 2 16.48 -1.42 34.44
C ASN A 2 17.31 -0.16 34.25
N LYS A 3 17.65 0.16 33.00
CA LYS A 3 18.32 1.40 32.66
C LYS A 3 17.23 2.49 32.70
N GLU A 4 17.27 3.36 33.68
CA GLU A 4 16.43 4.56 33.68
C GLU A 4 16.83 5.42 32.47
N LEU A 5 15.84 5.78 31.65
CA LEU A 5 16.01 6.64 30.48
C LEU A 5 16.45 8.02 30.95
N SER A 6 17.40 8.64 30.23
CA SER A 6 17.93 9.95 30.59
C SER A 6 16.96 11.06 30.14
N GLN A 7 17.02 12.23 30.79
CA GLN A 7 16.15 13.36 30.44
C GLN A 7 16.27 13.77 28.97
N SER A 8 17.47 13.64 28.37
CA SER A 8 17.68 13.89 26.94
C SER A 8 17.00 12.86 26.03
N ASP A 9 16.84 11.61 26.47
CA ASP A 9 16.13 10.58 25.70
C ASP A 9 14.62 10.89 25.65
N TYR A 10 14.06 11.42 26.75
CA TYR A 10 12.67 11.88 26.80
C TYR A 10 12.43 13.14 25.97
N ASP A 11 13.37 14.07 25.98
CA ASP A 11 13.28 15.30 25.20
C ASP A 11 13.40 15.00 23.68
N GLU A 12 14.23 14.04 23.27
CA GLU A 12 14.30 13.56 21.88
C GLU A 12 13.03 12.81 21.44
N GLU A 13 12.48 11.91 22.27
CA GLU A 13 11.19 11.24 21.98
C GLU A 13 10.03 12.24 21.89
N SER A 14 10.00 13.25 22.75
CA SER A 14 8.96 14.29 22.73
C SER A 14 9.06 15.15 21.47
N ASN A 15 10.27 15.59 21.10
CA ASN A 15 10.49 16.37 19.88
C ASN A 15 10.21 15.55 18.62
N TYR A 16 10.54 14.25 18.61
CA TYR A 16 10.19 13.34 17.52
C TYR A 16 8.67 13.13 17.43
N SER A 17 8.00 12.91 18.57
CA SER A 17 6.54 12.77 18.65
C SER A 17 5.80 14.05 18.23
N GLU A 18 6.31 15.23 18.59
CA GLU A 18 5.76 16.52 18.16
C GLU A 18 6.03 16.78 16.67
N SER A 19 7.21 16.41 16.16
CA SER A 19 7.51 16.49 14.72
C SER A 19 6.64 15.55 13.87
N ILE A 20 6.26 14.39 14.40
CA ILE A 20 5.29 13.47 13.75
C ILE A 20 3.86 14.03 13.80
N GLN A 21 3.50 14.83 14.81
CA GLN A 21 2.20 15.49 14.87
C GLN A 21 2.10 16.71 13.93
N GLU A 22 3.23 17.33 13.56
CA GLU A 22 3.26 18.49 12.66
C GLU A 22 3.02 18.16 11.17
N GLU A 23 3.07 16.89 10.74
CA GLU A 23 3.16 16.53 9.31
C GLU A 23 1.92 15.85 8.68
N LEU A 24 0.70 16.16 9.13
CA LEU A 24 -0.54 15.91 8.36
C LEU A 24 -1.55 17.05 8.56
N ILE A 25 -1.21 18.26 8.13
CA ILE A 25 -2.20 19.34 8.00
C ILE A 25 -3.25 18.88 6.99
N GLU A 26 -4.52 18.83 7.40
CA GLU A 26 -5.62 18.52 6.50
C GLU A 26 -5.80 19.69 5.52
N GLU A 27 -5.40 19.48 4.27
CA GLU A 27 -5.54 20.45 3.19
C GLU A 27 -6.83 20.14 2.42
N TYR A 28 -7.63 21.17 2.12
CA TYR A 28 -8.80 21.06 1.25
C TYR A 28 -8.56 21.73 -0.09
N ARG A 29 -9.01 21.09 -1.17
CA ARG A 29 -8.94 21.61 -2.54
C ARG A 29 -10.30 21.55 -3.22
N ASP A 30 -10.51 22.47 -4.16
CA ASP A 30 -11.74 22.55 -4.93
C ASP A 30 -11.94 21.30 -5.79
N ILE A 31 -13.19 20.83 -5.86
CA ILE A 31 -13.56 19.77 -6.80
C ILE A 31 -13.93 20.44 -8.13
N VAL A 32 -13.11 20.22 -9.17
CA VAL A 32 -13.18 20.91 -10.48
C VAL A 32 -14.59 20.99 -11.07
N ASP A 33 -15.32 19.87 -11.08
CA ASP A 33 -16.68 19.80 -11.66
C ASP A 33 -17.80 20.22 -10.68
N TYR A 34 -17.47 20.51 -9.42
CA TYR A 34 -18.41 20.77 -8.35
C TYR A 34 -17.93 21.94 -7.47
N PRO A 35 -17.97 23.19 -7.97
CA PRO A 35 -17.33 24.35 -7.33
C PRO A 35 -17.87 24.74 -5.95
N ASN A 36 -19.04 24.20 -5.57
CA ASN A 36 -19.63 24.38 -4.23
C ASN A 36 -19.04 23.43 -3.17
N TYR A 37 -18.12 22.55 -3.57
CA TYR A 37 -17.58 21.50 -2.74
C TYR A 37 -16.06 21.44 -2.87
N GLU A 38 -15.45 20.96 -1.79
CA GLU A 38 -14.02 20.74 -1.69
C GLU A 38 -13.78 19.37 -1.05
N VAL A 39 -12.62 18.80 -1.33
CA VAL A 39 -12.18 17.50 -0.84
C VAL A 39 -10.84 17.65 -0.13
N SER A 40 -10.66 16.96 1.00
CA SER A 40 -9.39 16.96 1.72
C SER A 40 -8.44 15.87 1.26
N ASN A 41 -7.16 16.05 1.55
CA ASN A 41 -6.12 15.03 1.41
C ASN A 41 -6.39 13.76 2.25
N LEU A 42 -7.26 13.83 3.26
CA LEU A 42 -7.69 12.68 4.07
C LEU A 42 -8.99 12.01 3.55
N GLY A 43 -9.58 12.53 2.48
CA GLY A 43 -10.79 11.99 1.87
C GLY A 43 -12.10 12.48 2.46
N GLN A 44 -12.10 13.60 3.21
CA GLN A 44 -13.32 14.27 3.61
C GLN A 44 -13.86 15.14 2.49
N VAL A 45 -15.17 15.13 2.26
CA VAL A 45 -15.81 16.01 1.29
C VAL A 45 -16.74 16.95 2.04
N ARG A 46 -16.62 18.26 1.79
CA ARG A 46 -17.47 19.26 2.44
C ARG A 46 -18.06 20.24 1.46
N ASN A 47 -19.15 20.87 1.87
CA ASN A 47 -19.69 22.01 1.15
C ASN A 47 -18.91 23.26 1.54
N LYS A 48 -18.39 23.98 0.53
CA LYS A 48 -17.46 25.10 0.70
C LYS A 48 -18.08 26.30 1.44
N SER A 49 -19.36 26.58 1.20
CA SER A 49 -20.03 27.75 1.81
C SER A 49 -20.54 27.49 3.22
N THR A 50 -21.04 26.28 3.48
CA THR A 50 -21.62 25.92 4.79
C THR A 50 -20.64 25.24 5.74
N GLY A 51 -19.47 24.81 5.24
CA GLY A 51 -18.50 24.01 5.99
C GLY A 51 -18.99 22.59 6.33
N ARG A 52 -20.20 22.22 5.92
CA ARG A 52 -20.81 20.94 6.27
C ARG A 52 -20.05 19.79 5.62
N ILE A 53 -19.52 18.88 6.43
CA ILE A 53 -18.97 17.60 5.97
C ILE A 53 -20.12 16.70 5.47
N LEU A 54 -19.93 16.11 4.29
CA LEU A 54 -20.89 15.20 3.68
C LEU A 54 -20.69 13.79 4.27
N LYS A 55 -21.80 13.12 4.58
CA LYS A 55 -21.75 11.72 5.02
C LYS A 55 -21.49 10.81 3.80
N PRO A 56 -20.42 10.01 3.80
CA PRO A 56 -20.15 9.04 2.75
C PRO A 56 -21.05 7.81 2.87
N TYR A 57 -21.18 7.09 1.76
CA TYR A 57 -21.85 5.78 1.67
C TYR A 57 -20.98 4.81 0.88
N GLU A 58 -20.91 3.56 1.33
CA GLU A 58 -20.25 2.49 0.60
C GLU A 58 -21.09 2.08 -0.62
N ASP A 59 -20.43 1.91 -1.77
CA ASP A 59 -21.01 1.20 -2.91
C ASP A 59 -20.94 -0.32 -2.72
N LYS A 60 -21.53 -1.08 -3.66
CA LYS A 60 -21.56 -2.55 -3.62
C LYS A 60 -20.16 -3.20 -3.61
N ASP A 61 -19.12 -2.47 -4.02
CA ASP A 61 -17.74 -2.93 -4.12
C ASP A 61 -16.88 -2.37 -2.95
N GLY A 62 -17.50 -1.70 -1.97
CA GLY A 62 -16.87 -1.16 -0.76
C GLY A 62 -16.28 0.24 -0.90
N TYR A 63 -16.37 0.89 -2.06
CA TYR A 63 -15.82 2.24 -2.23
C TYR A 63 -16.73 3.29 -1.58
N LEU A 64 -16.13 4.25 -0.88
CA LEU A 64 -16.86 5.39 -0.34
C LEU A 64 -17.28 6.37 -1.45
N THR A 65 -18.54 6.79 -1.39
CA THR A 65 -19.18 7.69 -2.34
C THR A 65 -19.95 8.80 -1.64
N VAL A 66 -20.10 9.93 -2.32
CA VAL A 66 -20.92 11.07 -1.88
C VAL A 66 -21.79 11.58 -3.02
N GLY A 67 -22.94 12.16 -2.68
CA GLY A 67 -23.80 12.84 -3.63
C GLY A 67 -23.47 14.32 -3.72
N LEU A 68 -22.97 14.77 -4.87
CA LEU A 68 -22.68 16.17 -5.15
C LEU A 68 -23.72 16.77 -6.08
N TYR A 69 -24.01 18.06 -5.92
CA TYR A 69 -24.97 18.78 -6.75
C TYR A 69 -24.27 19.76 -7.69
N LEU A 70 -24.61 19.69 -8.97
CA LEU A 70 -24.26 20.70 -9.97
C LEU A 70 -25.54 21.11 -10.69
N ASN A 71 -25.84 22.42 -10.73
CA ASN A 71 -27.05 22.94 -11.38
C ASN A 71 -28.35 22.22 -10.97
N LYS A 72 -28.50 21.96 -9.66
CA LYS A 72 -29.63 21.22 -9.04
C LYS A 72 -29.73 19.73 -9.40
N ILE A 73 -28.80 19.20 -10.20
CA ILE A 73 -28.72 17.77 -10.51
C ILE A 73 -27.75 17.11 -9.54
N LYS A 74 -28.21 16.05 -8.86
CA LYS A 74 -27.38 15.24 -7.96
C LYS A 74 -26.67 14.15 -8.75
N LYS A 75 -25.37 13.96 -8.51
CA LYS A 75 -24.59 12.83 -9.02
C LYS A 75 -23.77 12.19 -7.91
N THR A 76 -23.77 10.86 -7.89
CA THR A 76 -22.92 10.08 -6.98
C THR A 76 -21.50 10.05 -7.52
N CYS A 77 -20.54 10.45 -6.69
CA CYS A 77 -19.12 10.51 -7.01
C CYS A 77 -18.33 9.64 -6.00
N LYS A 78 -17.31 8.93 -6.47
CA LYS A 78 -16.41 8.14 -5.61
C LYS A 78 -15.35 9.04 -4.98
N ILE A 79 -15.12 8.91 -3.67
CA ILE A 79 -14.24 9.82 -2.92
C ILE A 79 -12.79 9.71 -3.39
N HIS A 80 -12.24 8.51 -3.54
CA HIS A 80 -10.86 8.34 -4.05
C HIS A 80 -10.61 9.05 -5.37
N ARG A 81 -11.61 9.14 -6.26
CA ARG A 81 -11.47 9.88 -7.52
C ARG A 81 -11.38 11.38 -7.28
N LEU A 82 -12.22 11.92 -6.41
CA LEU A 82 -12.20 13.33 -6.04
C LEU A 82 -10.83 13.70 -5.44
N VAL A 83 -10.33 12.89 -4.49
CA VAL A 83 -9.02 13.10 -3.86
C VAL A 83 -7.90 13.03 -4.91
N ALA A 84 -7.81 11.95 -5.69
CA ALA A 84 -6.75 11.80 -6.67
C ALA A 84 -6.76 12.91 -7.73
N GLN A 85 -7.94 13.34 -8.19
CA GLN A 85 -8.04 14.46 -9.15
C GLN A 85 -7.61 15.80 -8.56
N ALA A 86 -7.79 16.02 -7.26
CA ALA A 86 -7.44 17.28 -6.61
C ALA A 86 -5.97 17.34 -6.16
N PHE A 87 -5.38 16.20 -5.79
CA PHE A 87 -4.07 16.17 -5.13
C PHE A 87 -2.96 15.46 -5.91
N LEU A 88 -3.28 14.54 -6.83
CA LEU A 88 -2.28 13.74 -7.54
C LEU A 88 -2.15 14.16 -9.00
N GLU A 89 -0.93 14.46 -9.42
CA GLU A 89 -0.61 14.63 -10.82
C GLU A 89 -0.83 13.32 -11.59
N ASN A 90 -1.32 13.44 -12.83
CA ASN A 90 -1.55 12.30 -13.71
C ASN A 90 -0.81 12.48 -15.04
N PRO A 91 0.54 12.53 -15.04
CA PRO A 91 1.32 12.81 -16.25
C PRO A 91 1.13 11.75 -17.35
N ASN A 92 0.74 10.53 -16.95
CA ASN A 92 0.53 9.40 -17.86
C ASN A 92 -0.93 9.28 -18.34
N ASN A 93 -1.83 10.19 -17.95
CA ASN A 93 -3.25 10.17 -18.30
C ASN A 93 -3.94 8.82 -18.01
N TYR A 94 -3.63 8.21 -16.88
CA TYR A 94 -4.30 6.98 -16.45
C TYR A 94 -5.74 7.25 -16.03
N ASN A 95 -6.63 6.29 -16.30
CA ASN A 95 -8.05 6.41 -15.98
C ASN A 95 -8.44 5.74 -14.66
N GLU A 96 -7.56 4.88 -14.14
CA GLU A 96 -7.78 4.08 -12.94
C GLU A 96 -6.96 4.61 -11.77
N ILE A 97 -7.54 4.51 -10.58
CA ILE A 97 -6.89 4.84 -9.31
C ILE A 97 -6.85 3.56 -8.49
N ASP A 98 -5.69 3.29 -7.92
CA ASP A 98 -5.41 2.15 -7.07
C ASP A 98 -5.28 2.60 -5.62
N HIS A 99 -5.85 1.80 -4.71
CA HIS A 99 -5.61 1.91 -3.28
C HIS A 99 -4.39 1.05 -2.95
N ILE A 100 -3.27 1.65 -2.60
CA ILE A 100 -1.98 0.97 -2.40
C ILE A 100 -2.12 -0.18 -1.40
N ASN A 101 -2.78 0.08 -0.27
CA ASN A 101 -3.04 -0.92 0.77
C ASN A 101 -4.19 -1.90 0.45
N GLY A 102 -4.88 -1.74 -0.69
CA GLY A 102 -6.01 -2.57 -1.11
C GLY A 102 -7.30 -2.35 -0.32
N SER A 103 -7.41 -1.28 0.48
CA SER A 103 -8.60 -0.92 1.25
C SER A 103 -9.40 0.20 0.57
N PRO A 104 -10.58 -0.09 -0.03
CA PRO A 104 -11.40 0.89 -0.73
C PRO A 104 -11.94 2.04 0.13
N SER A 105 -11.95 1.89 1.45
CA SER A 105 -12.43 2.89 2.40
C SER A 105 -11.34 3.85 2.87
N ASN A 106 -10.06 3.50 2.72
CA ASN A 106 -8.94 4.39 3.05
C ASN A 106 -8.64 5.35 1.88
N ASN A 107 -9.28 6.52 1.87
CA ASN A 107 -9.17 7.51 0.80
C ASN A 107 -8.12 8.61 1.08
N ASN A 108 -7.18 8.38 2.00
CA ASN A 108 -6.05 9.27 2.18
C ASN A 108 -5.24 9.34 0.88
N VAL A 109 -4.85 10.54 0.45
CA VAL A 109 -4.05 10.78 -0.76
C VAL A 109 -2.79 9.93 -0.82
N GLN A 110 -2.12 9.71 0.32
CA GLN A 110 -0.90 8.89 0.41
C GLN A 110 -1.17 7.41 0.09
N ASN A 111 -2.42 6.96 0.24
CA ASN A 111 -2.85 5.60 -0.09
C ASN A 111 -3.38 5.47 -1.53
N LEU A 112 -3.38 6.54 -2.33
CA LEU A 112 -3.92 6.54 -3.68
C LEU A 112 -2.82 6.77 -4.71
N ARG A 113 -2.95 6.10 -5.87
CA ARG A 113 -2.12 6.42 -7.05
C ARG A 113 -2.90 6.24 -8.34
N TRP A 114 -2.56 7.04 -9.34
CA TRP A 114 -2.95 6.77 -10.72
C TRP A 114 -2.22 5.51 -11.21
N THR A 115 -2.96 4.57 -11.81
CA THR A 115 -2.40 3.27 -12.20
C THR A 115 -2.84 2.85 -13.61
N SER A 116 -2.03 1.99 -14.25
CA SER A 116 -2.45 1.31 -15.46
C SER A 116 -3.40 0.15 -15.12
N PRO A 117 -4.32 -0.25 -16.03
CA PRO A 117 -5.19 -1.41 -15.79
C PRO A 117 -4.40 -2.70 -15.49
N ARG A 118 -3.22 -2.84 -16.13
CA ARG A 118 -2.30 -3.97 -15.92
C ARG A 118 -1.76 -3.99 -14.48
N ASP A 119 -1.32 -2.85 -13.96
CA ASP A 119 -0.75 -2.75 -12.62
C ASP A 119 -1.82 -2.82 -11.54
N ASN A 120 -3.01 -2.27 -11.80
CA ASN A 120 -4.18 -2.47 -10.93
C ASN A 120 -4.52 -3.97 -10.77
N CYS A 121 -4.45 -4.74 -11.86
CA CYS A 121 -4.67 -6.18 -11.80
C CYS A 121 -3.61 -6.91 -10.96
N LYS A 122 -2.36 -6.41 -10.89
CA LYS A 122 -1.33 -6.95 -9.98
C LYS A 122 -1.62 -6.61 -8.53
N ASN A 123 -2.28 -5.48 -8.25
CA ASN A 123 -2.68 -5.09 -6.90
C ASN A 123 -3.96 -5.78 -6.42
N ARG A 124 -4.77 -6.30 -7.35
CA ARG A 124 -5.99 -7.04 -7.01
C ARG A 124 -5.65 -8.21 -6.08
N ASN A 125 -6.18 -8.19 -4.86
CA ASN A 125 -6.20 -9.36 -4.01
C ASN A 125 -7.02 -10.42 -4.74
N GLY A 126 -6.39 -11.49 -5.19
CA GLY A 126 -7.12 -12.63 -5.72
C GLY A 126 -8.07 -13.09 -4.61
N ASN A 127 -9.39 -13.00 -4.85
CA ASN A 127 -10.41 -13.55 -3.98
C ASN A 127 -10.01 -14.98 -3.60
N ASN A 128 -9.49 -15.18 -2.38
CA ASN A 128 -9.29 -16.49 -1.78
C ASN A 128 -9.09 -16.31 -0.27
N PHE A 129 -10.21 -16.46 0.45
CA PHE A 129 -10.33 -17.15 1.73
C PHE A 129 -9.02 -17.35 2.52
N GLY A 130 -8.81 -16.54 3.56
CA GLY A 130 -8.00 -16.92 4.73
C GLY A 130 -6.49 -16.70 4.68
N ASN A 131 -5.88 -16.40 3.54
CA ASN A 131 -4.44 -16.09 3.50
C ASN A 131 -4.21 -14.60 3.75
N GLN A 132 -3.94 -14.25 5.01
CA GLN A 132 -3.47 -12.91 5.38
C GLN A 132 -2.08 -12.70 4.75
N PHE A 133 -1.99 -11.82 3.77
CA PHE A 133 -0.70 -11.31 3.31
C PHE A 133 -0.28 -10.16 4.24
N ILE A 134 0.97 -10.21 4.71
CA ILE A 134 1.59 -9.10 5.42
C ILE A 134 2.21 -8.20 4.36
N PHE A 135 1.66 -7.01 4.17
CA PHE A 135 2.19 -5.99 3.25
C PHE A 135 3.08 -5.01 4.01
N ILE A 136 4.14 -4.55 3.35
CA ILE A 136 5.05 -3.53 3.86
C ILE A 136 5.22 -2.43 2.80
N ASP A 137 5.47 -1.21 3.26
CA ASP A 137 5.61 -0.05 2.37
C ASP A 137 6.99 0.00 1.70
N GLN A 138 8.01 -0.54 2.37
CA GLN A 138 9.40 -0.53 1.91
C GLN A 138 10.09 -1.86 2.26
N LEU A 139 11.04 -2.27 1.43
CA LEU A 139 11.88 -3.43 1.72
C LEU A 139 12.82 -3.10 2.89
N PRO A 140 13.18 -4.08 3.74
CA PRO A 140 14.25 -3.92 4.71
C PRO A 140 15.55 -3.45 4.04
N GLU A 141 16.34 -2.64 4.74
CA GLU A 141 17.60 -2.09 4.21
C GLU A 141 18.61 -3.20 3.84
N ASP A 142 18.59 -4.32 4.57
CA ASP A 142 19.45 -5.48 4.33
C ASP A 142 18.89 -6.46 3.28
N ALA A 143 17.78 -6.13 2.62
CA ALA A 143 17.12 -7.04 1.70
C ALA A 143 17.92 -7.24 0.41
N VAL A 144 18.36 -8.48 0.16
CA VAL A 144 19.13 -8.89 -1.02
C VAL A 144 18.22 -9.57 -2.04
N GLU A 145 18.29 -9.17 -3.31
CA GLU A 145 17.51 -9.81 -4.37
C GLU A 145 17.88 -11.30 -4.53
N VAL A 146 16.87 -12.17 -4.57
CA VAL A 146 17.00 -13.59 -4.89
C VAL A 146 16.62 -13.77 -6.37
N TYR A 147 17.60 -13.73 -7.26
CA TYR A 147 17.39 -13.85 -8.70
C TYR A 147 17.67 -15.25 -9.24
N TYR A 148 18.33 -16.13 -8.47
CA TYR A 148 18.63 -17.50 -8.90
C TYR A 148 18.61 -18.52 -7.75
N TYR A 149 17.97 -19.67 -7.97
CA TYR A 149 17.97 -20.80 -7.03
C TYR A 149 17.67 -22.12 -7.75
N SER A 150 18.53 -23.14 -7.55
CA SER A 150 18.36 -24.51 -8.10
C SER A 150 17.97 -24.54 -9.59
N ASN A 151 18.73 -23.83 -10.43
CA ASN A 151 18.52 -23.70 -11.89
C ASN A 151 17.29 -22.89 -12.33
N HIS A 152 16.63 -22.18 -11.42
CA HIS A 152 15.52 -21.30 -11.75
C HIS A 152 15.91 -19.83 -11.55
N TYR A 153 15.45 -18.98 -12.47
CA TYR A 153 15.58 -17.53 -12.36
C TYR A 153 14.30 -16.91 -11.82
N PHE A 154 14.45 -15.93 -10.96
CA PHE A 154 13.36 -15.24 -10.28
C PHE A 154 13.44 -13.73 -10.55
N GLU A 155 12.34 -13.03 -10.26
CA GLU A 155 12.26 -11.58 -10.31
C GLU A 155 11.38 -11.10 -9.17
N GLY A 156 11.79 -10.01 -8.52
CA GLY A 156 11.00 -9.38 -7.47
C GLY A 156 11.01 -10.11 -6.13
N TYR A 157 11.91 -11.07 -5.91
CA TYR A 157 12.07 -11.74 -4.62
C TYR A 157 13.26 -11.18 -3.86
N TYR A 158 13.11 -10.92 -2.57
CA TYR A 158 14.13 -10.28 -1.74
C TYR A 158 14.23 -10.97 -0.37
N TRP A 159 15.45 -11.25 0.08
CA TRP A 159 15.73 -11.92 1.35
C TRP A 159 16.37 -10.95 2.34
N SER A 160 15.77 -10.80 3.53
CA SER A 160 16.40 -10.11 4.66
C SER A 160 17.00 -11.16 5.60
N GLU A 161 18.31 -11.10 5.80
CA GLU A 161 19.01 -12.01 6.72
C GLU A 161 18.66 -11.68 8.17
N THR A 162 18.58 -10.39 8.50
CA THR A 162 18.31 -9.89 9.85
C THR A 162 16.91 -10.28 10.32
N LEU A 163 15.91 -10.16 9.44
CA LEU A 163 14.52 -10.51 9.75
C LEU A 163 14.21 -11.99 9.48
N ASN A 164 15.10 -12.70 8.78
CA ASN A 164 14.89 -14.08 8.36
C ASN A 164 13.58 -14.25 7.56
N GLN A 165 13.31 -13.28 6.68
CA GLN A 165 12.06 -13.15 5.92
C GLN A 165 12.34 -13.02 4.43
N LEU A 166 11.47 -13.64 3.64
CA LEU A 166 11.46 -13.50 2.18
C LEU A 166 10.29 -12.58 1.79
N TYR A 167 10.56 -11.64 0.89
CA TYR A 167 9.57 -10.70 0.37
C TYR A 167 9.39 -10.89 -1.13
N PHE A 168 8.21 -10.51 -1.61
CA PHE A 168 7.89 -10.40 -3.02
C PHE A 168 7.40 -8.99 -3.34
N ASN A 169 8.12 -8.31 -4.22
CA ASN A 169 7.76 -7.02 -4.79
C ASN A 169 7.35 -7.21 -6.26
N ASN A 170 6.11 -6.86 -6.58
CA ASN A 170 5.59 -6.94 -7.95
C ASN A 170 5.69 -5.60 -8.71
N GLY A 171 6.43 -4.63 -8.17
CA GLY A 171 6.56 -3.25 -8.65
C GLY A 171 5.40 -2.33 -8.21
N VAL A 172 4.39 -2.90 -7.53
CA VAL A 172 3.14 -2.22 -7.15
C VAL A 172 3.00 -2.23 -5.63
N ARG A 173 3.40 -3.33 -4.98
CA ARG A 173 3.39 -3.53 -3.52
C ARG A 173 4.43 -4.57 -3.14
N ILE A 174 4.82 -4.56 -1.87
CA ILE A 174 5.72 -5.54 -1.29
C ILE A 174 4.93 -6.35 -0.27
N ARG A 175 5.09 -7.67 -0.31
CA ARG A 175 4.50 -8.58 0.67
C ARG A 175 5.53 -9.56 1.22
N GLU A 176 5.33 -9.99 2.45
CA GLU A 176 6.01 -11.16 2.99
C GLU A 176 5.53 -12.42 2.24
N VAL A 177 6.48 -13.31 1.96
CA VAL A 177 6.25 -14.65 1.43
C VAL A 177 6.27 -15.60 2.62
N ILE A 178 5.09 -15.92 3.13
CA ILE A 178 4.93 -16.73 4.33
C ILE A 178 5.45 -18.16 4.08
N PRO A 179 6.46 -18.63 4.83
CA PRO A 179 6.98 -19.97 4.68
C PRO A 179 5.91 -20.99 5.06
N GLN A 180 5.93 -22.12 4.35
CA GLN A 180 5.09 -23.29 4.60
C GLN A 180 5.96 -24.44 5.10
N ILE A 181 5.37 -25.37 5.84
CA ILE A 181 6.04 -26.57 6.32
C ILE A 181 5.56 -27.81 5.56
N GLN A 182 6.49 -28.66 5.14
CA GLN A 182 6.18 -29.98 4.59
C GLN A 182 7.28 -30.96 4.99
N ASN A 183 6.91 -32.07 5.63
CA ASN A 183 7.84 -33.10 6.11
C ASN A 183 9.01 -32.50 6.92
N GLU A 184 8.72 -31.59 7.85
CA GLU A 184 9.71 -30.87 8.69
C GLU A 184 10.62 -29.87 7.95
N TYR A 185 10.44 -29.69 6.63
CA TYR A 185 11.16 -28.67 5.85
C TYR A 185 10.33 -27.40 5.69
N TYR A 186 10.91 -26.26 6.05
CA TYR A 186 10.34 -24.93 5.79
C TYR A 186 10.75 -24.43 4.40
N TYR A 187 9.78 -23.97 3.62
CA TYR A 187 9.99 -23.47 2.27
C TYR A 187 9.00 -22.37 1.89
N CYS A 188 9.41 -21.51 0.96
CA CYS A 188 8.57 -20.50 0.35
C CYS A 188 8.16 -20.94 -1.06
N ASN A 189 6.85 -20.86 -1.36
CA ASN A 189 6.36 -21.05 -2.72
C ASN A 189 6.57 -19.77 -3.53
N CYS A 190 7.42 -19.87 -4.56
CA CYS A 190 7.83 -18.74 -5.39
C CYS A 190 7.54 -19.05 -6.86
N ARG A 191 7.23 -18.03 -7.66
CA ARG A 191 7.07 -18.15 -9.11
C ARG A 191 8.37 -17.76 -9.78
N ASN A 192 8.92 -18.64 -10.61
CA ASN A 192 10.09 -18.30 -11.43
C ASN A 192 9.68 -17.41 -12.62
N LYS A 193 10.64 -16.95 -13.43
CA LYS A 193 10.40 -16.14 -14.63
C LYS A 193 9.58 -16.85 -15.72
N GLN A 194 9.52 -18.19 -15.67
CA GLN A 194 8.68 -19.01 -16.55
C GLN A 194 7.26 -19.23 -15.97
N ASN A 195 6.96 -18.65 -14.81
CA ASN A 195 5.71 -18.78 -14.05
C ASN A 195 5.47 -20.18 -13.45
N ASP A 196 6.50 -21.02 -13.34
CA ASP A 196 6.42 -22.28 -12.60
C ASP A 196 6.47 -22.03 -11.09
N ASN A 197 5.79 -22.87 -10.32
CA ASN A 197 5.90 -22.84 -8.86
C ASN A 197 7.15 -23.59 -8.40
N VAL A 198 8.08 -22.89 -7.76
CA VAL A 198 9.34 -23.41 -7.23
C VAL A 198 9.36 -23.23 -5.72
N LYS A 199 9.78 -24.27 -5.00
CA LYS A 199 9.95 -24.24 -3.54
C LYS A 199 11.37 -23.81 -3.20
N ILE A 200 11.50 -22.63 -2.59
CA ILE A 200 12.79 -22.13 -2.09
C ILE A 200 12.92 -22.52 -0.62
N SER A 201 14.01 -23.21 -0.24
CA SER A 201 14.22 -23.66 1.13
C SER A 201 14.64 -22.49 2.03
N MET A 202 13.97 -22.33 3.18
CA MET A 202 14.33 -21.32 4.18
C MET A 202 15.74 -21.54 4.72
N LEU A 203 16.12 -22.78 4.99
CA LEU A 203 17.47 -23.11 5.47
C LEU A 203 18.56 -22.75 4.45
N LYS A 204 18.27 -22.87 3.15
CA LYS A 204 19.22 -22.46 2.10
C LYS A 204 19.31 -20.95 1.98
N LEU A 205 18.20 -20.22 2.12
CA LEU A 205 18.20 -18.76 2.20
C LEU A 205 19.04 -18.26 3.37
N GLN A 206 18.82 -18.80 4.57
CA GLN A 206 19.60 -18.49 5.78
C GLN A 206 21.11 -18.73 5.63
N LYS A 207 21.49 -19.73 4.81
CA LYS A 207 22.90 -20.06 4.55
C LYS A 207 23.50 -19.28 3.38
N GLY A 208 22.77 -18.33 2.78
CA GLY A 208 23.23 -17.62 1.58
C GLY A 208 23.35 -18.50 0.33
N LEU A 209 22.68 -19.66 0.31
CA LEU A 209 22.75 -20.65 -0.78
C LEU A 209 21.73 -20.34 -1.89
N PHE A 210 21.80 -19.13 -2.41
CA PHE A 210 21.05 -18.61 -3.55
C PHE A 210 21.98 -17.69 -4.34
N ASN A 211 21.64 -17.38 -5.59
CA ASN A 211 22.46 -16.58 -6.51
C ASN A 211 23.84 -17.15 -6.87
N ASN A 212 24.20 -18.32 -6.34
CA ASN A 212 25.41 -19.06 -6.69
C ASN A 212 25.10 -19.99 -7.86
N GLN A 213 25.76 -19.79 -9.02
CA GLN A 213 25.70 -20.68 -10.18
C GLN A 213 26.50 -21.96 -9.97
#